data_AF-V2XQR6-F1
#
_entry.id   AF-V2XQR6-F1
#
_cell.length_a   1.000
_cell.length_b   1.000
_cell.length_c   1.000
_cell.angle_alpha   90.00
_cell.angle_beta   90.00
_cell.angle_gamma   90.00
#
_symmetry.space_group_name_H-M   'P 1'
#
loop_
_entity.id
_entity.type
_entity.pdbx_description
1 polymer ?
#
loop_
_entity_poly.entity_id
_entity_poly.type
_entity_poly.pdbx_seq_one_letter_code
_entity_poly.pdbx_strand_id
1 'polypeptide(L)'
;MLLSGCASSSKTDNETLSYNKETVMQAGGFFAGYWAEGKLEEAIDQAQIGGKSKKLLLSMIENLNSVKEEVGGFKSVDEASANIVEGKDFIKFEEMIEFEGGKVKFTATFDENSLDNQYIPSSLAAEQQLTLAQKMEKAALNTVFGMAFIFLVLIFISLVIKTLSIVPKFLAKKEKAETQSEVTQAAVNTVEVQSEDLSGAELTAVMMAAIMAYTSENAEAPADGLVVRSVRRKGNGAWKNA
;
A
#
# COMPACT_ATOMS: atom_id res chain seq x y z
N MET A 1 -6.75 -66.13 -11.12
CA MET A 1 -5.40 -65.53 -10.98
C MET A 1 -5.23 -64.56 -12.15
N LEU A 2 -5.02 -63.26 -12.03
CA LEU A 2 -4.87 -62.31 -10.94
C LEU A 2 -5.46 -60.99 -11.49
N LEU A 3 -6.31 -60.31 -10.71
CA LEU A 3 -6.74 -58.96 -11.06
C LEU A 3 -5.51 -58.05 -11.07
N SER A 4 -5.27 -57.38 -12.19
CA SER A 4 -4.30 -56.29 -12.29
C SER A 4 -4.88 -55.09 -11.53
N GLY A 5 -4.48 -54.94 -10.27
CA GLY A 5 -4.83 -53.80 -9.45
C GLY A 5 -4.05 -52.58 -9.90
N CYS A 6 -4.77 -51.55 -10.36
CA CYS A 6 -4.28 -50.17 -10.31
C CYS A 6 -4.10 -49.81 -8.83
N ALA A 7 -2.88 -49.99 -8.33
CA ALA A 7 -2.44 -49.30 -7.13
C ALA A 7 -2.37 -47.81 -7.47
N SER A 8 -3.42 -47.08 -7.08
CA SER A 8 -3.37 -45.64 -6.92
C SER A 8 -2.28 -45.34 -5.89
N SER A 9 -1.07 -45.04 -6.37
CA SER A 9 -0.07 -44.38 -5.55
C SER A 9 -0.56 -42.96 -5.33
N SER A 10 -1.07 -42.71 -4.12
CA SER A 10 -1.22 -41.39 -3.54
C SER A 10 0.15 -40.71 -3.53
N LYS A 11 0.47 -40.01 -4.61
CA LYS A 11 1.58 -39.08 -4.70
C LYS A 11 1.11 -37.76 -4.09
N THR A 12 1.35 -37.63 -2.78
CA THR A 12 1.42 -36.33 -2.13
C THR A 12 2.73 -35.69 -2.57
N ASP A 13 2.77 -35.26 -3.83
CA ASP A 13 3.92 -34.56 -4.41
C ASP A 13 3.85 -33.10 -3.95
N ASN A 14 4.42 -32.83 -2.78
CA ASN A 14 4.98 -31.52 -2.52
C ASN A 14 6.36 -31.50 -3.18
N GLU A 15 6.38 -31.64 -4.51
CA GLU A 15 7.60 -31.60 -5.31
C GLU A 15 8.07 -30.14 -5.33
N THR A 16 8.99 -29.82 -4.42
CA THR A 16 9.77 -28.59 -4.46
C THR A 16 10.66 -28.61 -5.70
N LEU A 17 10.78 -27.47 -6.37
CA LEU A 17 11.66 -27.27 -7.52
C LEU A 17 13.07 -27.85 -7.25
N SER A 18 13.63 -28.63 -8.18
CA SER A 18 14.99 -29.18 -8.02
C SER A 18 16.03 -28.12 -8.36
N TYR A 19 16.96 -27.83 -7.45
CA TYR A 19 17.98 -26.78 -7.64
C TYR A 19 19.33 -27.12 -7.01
N ASN A 20 20.38 -26.44 -7.47
CA ASN A 20 21.67 -26.45 -6.79
C ASN A 20 21.71 -25.35 -5.73
N LYS A 21 21.70 -25.75 -4.46
CA LYS A 21 21.72 -24.84 -3.31
C LYS A 21 22.92 -23.90 -3.33
N GLU A 22 24.11 -24.39 -3.65
CA GLU A 22 25.33 -23.60 -3.70
C GLU A 22 25.25 -22.54 -4.81
N THR A 23 24.71 -22.90 -5.98
CA THR A 23 24.52 -21.96 -7.09
C THR A 23 23.48 -20.89 -6.76
N VAL A 24 22.37 -21.24 -6.09
CA VAL A 24 21.37 -20.26 -5.64
C VAL A 24 21.95 -19.34 -4.56
N MET A 25 22.73 -19.86 -3.61
CA MET A 25 23.40 -19.03 -2.61
C MET A 25 24.42 -18.08 -3.24
N GLN A 26 25.21 -18.57 -4.19
CA GLN A 26 26.20 -17.75 -4.89
C GLN A 26 25.54 -16.68 -5.75
N ALA A 27 24.50 -17.03 -6.51
CA ALA A 27 23.74 -16.07 -7.31
C ALA A 27 23.05 -15.04 -6.41
N GLY A 28 22.32 -15.49 -5.38
CA GLY A 28 21.66 -14.62 -4.41
C GLY A 28 22.61 -13.65 -3.72
N GLY A 29 23.74 -14.14 -3.23
CA GLY A 29 24.78 -13.33 -2.59
C GLY A 29 25.44 -12.35 -3.56
N PHE A 30 25.63 -12.72 -4.83
CA PHE A 30 26.08 -11.79 -5.88
C PHE A 30 25.09 -10.62 -6.02
N PHE A 31 23.80 -10.90 -6.21
CA PHE A 31 22.80 -9.84 -6.37
C PHE A 31 22.68 -8.98 -5.11
N ALA A 32 22.67 -9.58 -3.92
CA ALA A 32 22.58 -8.89 -2.64
C ALA A 32 23.78 -7.97 -2.40
N GLY A 33 25.00 -8.51 -2.53
CA GLY A 33 26.24 -7.77 -2.30
C GLY A 33 26.45 -6.63 -3.30
N TYR A 34 26.29 -6.89 -4.60
CA TYR A 34 26.44 -5.85 -5.62
C TYR A 34 25.37 -4.77 -5.51
N TRP A 35 24.14 -5.14 -5.12
CA TRP A 35 23.09 -4.16 -4.88
C TRP A 35 23.45 -3.26 -3.69
N ALA A 36 23.89 -3.85 -2.58
CA ALA A 36 24.31 -3.13 -1.39
C ALA A 36 25.45 -2.15 -1.69
N GLU A 37 26.46 -2.59 -2.46
CA GLU A 37 27.55 -1.75 -2.93
C GLU A 37 27.13 -0.70 -3.97
N GLY A 38 25.97 -0.84 -4.61
CA GLY A 38 25.51 0.04 -5.68
C GLY A 38 26.15 -0.18 -7.03
N LYS A 39 26.74 -1.35 -7.22
CA LYS A 39 27.42 -1.74 -8.47
C LYS A 39 26.60 -2.71 -9.29
N LEU A 40 25.42 -3.09 -8.84
CA LEU A 40 24.61 -4.11 -9.50
C LEU A 40 24.18 -3.69 -10.92
N GLU A 41 23.82 -2.43 -11.11
CA GLU A 41 23.46 -1.90 -12.44
C GLU A 41 24.64 -1.99 -13.40
N GLU A 42 25.81 -1.51 -12.97
CA GLU A 42 27.05 -1.60 -13.75
C GLU A 42 27.45 -3.06 -14.05
N ALA A 43 27.32 -3.96 -13.08
CA ALA A 43 27.64 -5.36 -13.24
C ALA A 43 26.71 -6.05 -14.26
N ILE A 44 25.41 -5.74 -14.22
CA ILE A 44 24.44 -6.24 -15.21
C ILE A 44 24.69 -5.61 -16.58
N ASP A 45 25.16 -4.37 -16.62
CA ASP A 45 25.50 -3.71 -17.87
C ASP A 45 26.67 -4.35 -18.60
N GLN A 46 27.68 -4.78 -17.84
CA GLN A 46 28.89 -5.45 -18.33
C GLN A 46 28.69 -6.95 -18.59
N ALA A 47 27.65 -7.55 -17.99
CA ALA A 47 27.38 -8.98 -18.17
C ALA A 47 26.91 -9.31 -19.59
N GLN A 48 27.39 -10.43 -20.14
CA GLN A 48 26.97 -10.94 -21.45
C GLN A 48 25.60 -11.66 -21.38
N ILE A 49 24.59 -10.94 -20.89
CA ILE A 49 23.23 -11.45 -20.72
C ILE A 49 22.36 -11.01 -21.92
N GLY A 50 21.42 -11.87 -22.34
CA GLY A 50 20.48 -11.53 -23.41
C GLY A 50 19.69 -10.25 -23.11
N GLY A 51 19.49 -9.40 -24.13
CA GLY A 51 18.93 -8.05 -23.95
C GLY A 51 17.55 -7.99 -23.27
N LYS A 52 16.72 -9.03 -23.39
CA LYS A 52 15.44 -9.14 -22.68
C LYS A 52 15.64 -9.31 -21.17
N SER A 53 16.51 -10.22 -20.75
CA SER A 53 16.83 -10.48 -19.34
C SER A 53 17.55 -9.30 -18.71
N LYS A 54 18.45 -8.64 -19.46
CA LYS A 54 19.09 -7.38 -19.04
C LYS A 54 18.05 -6.29 -18.73
N LYS A 55 17.11 -6.05 -19.65
CA LYS A 55 16.04 -5.06 -19.45
C LYS A 55 15.18 -5.38 -18.22
N LEU A 56 14.85 -6.65 -18.02
CA LEU A 56 14.08 -7.11 -16.88
C LEU A 56 14.83 -6.85 -15.56
N LEU A 57 16.11 -7.18 -15.48
CA LEU A 57 16.94 -6.92 -14.29
C LEU A 57 17.08 -5.42 -13.99
N LEU A 58 17.30 -4.58 -14.99
CA LEU A 58 17.36 -3.13 -14.82
C LEU A 58 16.06 -2.57 -14.23
N SER A 59 14.90 -3.01 -14.74
CA SER A 59 13.60 -2.59 -14.18
C SER A 59 13.39 -3.04 -12.73
N MET A 60 13.99 -4.16 -12.32
CA MET A 60 13.98 -4.57 -10.92
C MET A 60 14.86 -3.66 -10.08
N ILE A 61 16.09 -3.38 -10.53
CA ILE A 61 17.03 -2.49 -9.81
C ILE A 61 16.44 -1.09 -9.61
N GLU A 62 15.77 -0.54 -10.61
CA GLU A 62 15.10 0.77 -10.50
C GLU A 62 14.13 0.82 -9.32
N ASN A 63 13.34 -0.24 -9.10
CA ASN A 63 12.44 -0.33 -7.95
C ASN A 63 13.23 -0.38 -6.62
N LEU A 64 14.38 -1.04 -6.60
CA LEU A 64 15.22 -1.16 -5.40
C LEU A 64 15.98 0.13 -5.07
N ASN A 65 16.24 1.01 -6.06
CA ASN A 65 16.93 2.29 -5.83
C ASN A 65 16.16 3.18 -4.86
N SER A 66 14.83 3.17 -4.89
CA SER A 66 14.00 3.89 -3.91
C SER A 66 14.32 3.50 -2.46
N VAL A 67 14.49 2.20 -2.21
CA VAL A 67 14.83 1.67 -0.88
C VAL A 67 16.26 2.07 -0.51
N LYS A 68 17.18 2.09 -1.48
CA LYS A 68 18.57 2.52 -1.26
C LYS A 68 18.65 4.00 -0.85
N GLU A 69 17.86 4.87 -1.47
CA GLU A 69 17.76 6.28 -1.08
C GLU A 69 17.23 6.45 0.35
N GLU A 70 16.28 5.61 0.77
CA GLU A 70 15.70 5.66 2.13
C GLU A 70 16.63 5.10 3.22
N VAL A 71 17.44 4.08 2.90
CA VAL A 71 18.29 3.38 3.88
C VAL A 71 19.70 3.97 3.99
N GLY A 72 20.11 4.82 3.05
CA GLY A 72 21.39 5.54 3.12
C GLY A 72 22.61 4.66 2.84
N GLY A 73 23.76 5.01 3.44
CA GLY A 73 25.03 4.33 3.19
C GLY A 73 25.04 2.86 3.60
N PHE A 74 25.69 2.02 2.78
CA PHE A 74 25.94 0.62 3.10
C PHE A 74 26.94 0.51 4.27
N LYS A 75 26.64 -0.34 5.27
CA LYS A 75 27.53 -0.61 6.40
C LYS A 75 28.18 -1.98 6.31
N SER A 76 27.37 -3.04 6.33
CA SER A 76 27.86 -4.42 6.36
C SER A 76 26.79 -5.41 5.91
N VAL A 77 27.22 -6.54 5.36
CA VAL A 77 26.35 -7.70 5.10
C VAL A 77 26.38 -8.61 6.34
N ASP A 78 25.21 -9.09 6.78
CA ASP A 78 25.13 -10.16 7.79
C ASP A 78 25.13 -11.50 7.05
N GLU A 79 26.31 -11.98 6.65
CA GLU A 79 26.48 -13.20 5.84
C GLU A 79 25.86 -14.45 6.50
N ALA A 80 25.72 -14.45 7.83
CA ALA A 80 25.11 -15.54 8.59
C ALA A 80 23.57 -15.57 8.50
N SER A 81 22.96 -14.50 7.99
CA SER A 81 21.51 -14.37 7.85
C SER A 81 20.95 -14.97 6.56
N ALA A 82 21.83 -15.35 5.63
CA ALA A 82 21.47 -15.94 4.35
C ALA A 82 20.62 -17.21 4.54
N ASN A 83 19.39 -17.15 4.06
CA ASN A 83 18.43 -18.24 4.11
C ASN A 83 17.86 -18.54 2.73
N ILE A 84 17.44 -19.79 2.55
CA ILE A 84 16.70 -20.22 1.38
C ILE A 84 15.30 -20.65 1.81
N VAL A 85 14.28 -20.09 1.18
CA VAL A 85 12.88 -20.43 1.37
C VAL A 85 12.36 -21.11 0.11
N GLU A 86 11.96 -22.36 0.26
CA GLU A 86 11.45 -23.19 -0.84
C GLU A 86 9.93 -23.05 -0.96
N GLY A 87 9.47 -22.72 -2.16
CA GLY A 87 8.08 -22.80 -2.59
C GLY A 87 7.86 -24.01 -3.52
N LYS A 88 6.63 -24.16 -4.02
CA LYS A 88 6.32 -25.22 -5.01
C LYS A 88 7.06 -24.98 -6.33
N ASP A 89 6.91 -23.77 -6.87
CA ASP A 89 7.40 -23.43 -8.21
C ASP A 89 8.52 -22.37 -8.17
N PHE A 90 9.01 -22.01 -6.98
CA PHE A 90 10.02 -20.98 -6.80
C PHE A 90 10.89 -21.24 -5.57
N ILE A 91 12.08 -20.63 -5.58
CA ILE A 91 13.04 -20.63 -4.48
C ILE A 91 13.38 -19.17 -4.18
N LYS A 92 13.39 -18.78 -2.90
CA LYS A 92 13.80 -17.44 -2.48
C LYS A 92 15.11 -17.51 -1.72
N PHE A 93 16.07 -16.70 -2.13
CA PHE A 93 17.21 -16.35 -1.31
C PHE A 93 16.85 -15.10 -0.51
N GLU A 94 17.03 -15.14 0.81
CA GLU A 94 16.81 -14.01 1.71
C GLU A 94 18.08 -13.73 2.51
N GLU A 95 18.53 -12.47 2.52
CA GLU A 95 19.71 -12.04 3.28
C GLU A 95 19.45 -10.69 3.93
N MET A 96 19.91 -10.53 5.17
CA MET A 96 19.82 -9.28 5.91
C MET A 96 21.09 -8.46 5.71
N ILE A 97 20.91 -7.23 5.28
CA ILE A 97 21.99 -6.28 5.00
C ILE A 97 21.83 -5.08 5.91
N GLU A 98 22.90 -4.65 6.57
CA GLU A 98 22.89 -3.49 7.45
C GLU A 98 23.27 -2.22 6.69
N PHE A 99 22.38 -1.22 6.75
CA PHE A 99 22.58 0.12 6.23
C PHE A 99 22.51 1.16 7.35
N GLU A 100 22.83 2.41 7.05
CA GLU A 100 22.73 3.53 7.99
C GLU A 100 21.33 3.71 8.56
N GLY A 101 20.30 3.64 7.72
CA GLY A 101 18.90 3.81 8.07
C GLY A 101 18.24 2.58 8.72
N GLY A 102 18.92 1.44 8.79
CA GLY A 102 18.39 0.21 9.41
C GLY A 102 18.80 -1.06 8.66
N LYS A 103 18.31 -2.20 9.13
CA LYS A 103 18.50 -3.48 8.43
C LYS A 103 17.55 -3.58 7.24
N VAL A 104 18.00 -4.13 6.13
CA VAL A 104 17.21 -4.38 4.94
C VAL A 104 17.23 -5.87 4.65
N LYS A 105 16.07 -6.47 4.48
CA LYS A 105 15.94 -7.84 3.99
C LYS A 105 15.95 -7.79 2.46
N PHE A 106 17.01 -8.29 1.86
CA PHE A 106 17.10 -8.49 0.42
C PHE A 106 16.53 -9.87 0.08
N THR A 107 15.68 -9.94 -0.94
CA THR A 107 15.07 -11.18 -1.40
C THR A 107 15.25 -11.32 -2.91
N ALA A 108 15.89 -12.41 -3.34
CA ALA A 108 15.97 -12.81 -4.75
C ALA A 108 15.13 -14.06 -4.96
N THR A 109 14.17 -14.01 -5.89
CA THR A 109 13.30 -15.15 -6.22
C THR A 109 13.76 -15.78 -7.53
N PHE A 110 13.88 -17.11 -7.55
CA PHE A 110 14.23 -17.93 -8.69
C PHE A 110 13.06 -18.88 -8.97
N ASP A 111 12.48 -18.79 -10.17
CA ASP A 111 11.47 -19.73 -10.66
C ASP A 111 12.12 -20.82 -11.54
N GLU A 112 11.32 -21.73 -12.11
CA GLU A 112 11.79 -22.75 -13.05
C GLU A 112 12.59 -22.15 -14.22
N ASN A 113 12.08 -21.06 -14.81
CA ASN A 113 12.76 -20.37 -15.91
C ASN A 113 14.11 -19.80 -15.50
N SER A 114 14.23 -19.34 -14.25
CA SER A 114 15.46 -18.81 -13.69
C SER A 114 16.54 -19.89 -13.62
N LEU A 115 16.18 -21.13 -13.26
CA LEU A 115 17.12 -22.25 -13.20
C LEU A 115 17.66 -22.61 -14.58
N ASP A 116 16.80 -22.61 -15.60
CA ASP A 116 17.19 -22.88 -16.99
C ASP A 116 18.00 -21.73 -17.59
N ASN A 117 17.76 -20.51 -17.14
CA ASN A 117 18.38 -19.28 -17.66
C ASN A 117 19.51 -18.78 -16.75
N GLN A 118 20.44 -19.67 -16.40
CA GLN A 118 21.68 -19.34 -15.68
C GLN A 118 21.50 -18.68 -14.31
N TYR A 119 20.44 -19.04 -13.58
CA TYR A 119 20.13 -18.50 -12.25
C TYR A 119 19.96 -16.96 -12.25
N ILE A 120 19.36 -16.42 -13.31
CA ILE A 120 18.90 -15.03 -13.34
C ILE A 120 17.59 -14.95 -12.55
N PRO A 121 17.48 -14.15 -11.47
CA PRO A 121 16.29 -14.09 -10.65
C PRO A 121 15.09 -13.54 -11.42
N SER A 122 13.91 -14.12 -11.16
CA SER A 122 12.62 -13.67 -11.69
C SER A 122 12.05 -12.47 -10.95
N SER A 123 12.55 -12.19 -9.73
CA SER A 123 12.21 -11.00 -8.95
C SER A 123 13.31 -10.68 -7.95
N LEU A 124 13.59 -9.38 -7.78
CA LEU A 124 14.39 -8.83 -6.69
C LEU A 124 13.51 -7.92 -5.83
N ALA A 125 13.68 -7.99 -4.51
CA ALA A 125 13.00 -7.13 -3.55
C ALA A 125 13.97 -6.72 -2.44
N ALA A 126 13.81 -5.50 -1.94
CA ALA A 126 14.53 -4.98 -0.78
C ALA A 126 13.52 -4.38 0.20
N GLU A 127 13.44 -4.91 1.42
CA GLU A 127 12.49 -4.48 2.43
C GLU A 127 13.21 -3.95 3.67
N GLN A 128 13.09 -2.66 3.95
CA GLN A 128 13.65 -2.09 5.17
C GLN A 128 12.94 -2.66 6.41
N GLN A 129 13.69 -3.40 7.24
CA GLN A 129 13.26 -3.87 8.54
C GLN A 129 13.51 -2.78 9.57
N LEU A 130 12.58 -1.83 9.65
CA LEU A 130 12.59 -0.83 10.72
C LEU A 130 12.30 -1.50 12.07
N THR A 131 13.12 -1.18 13.06
CA THR A 131 12.88 -1.62 14.43
C THR A 131 11.58 -1.00 14.96
N LEU A 132 10.96 -1.64 15.95
CA LEU A 132 9.74 -1.09 16.58
C LEU A 132 9.96 0.34 17.09
N ALA A 133 11.13 0.64 17.66
CA ALA A 133 11.49 1.98 18.12
C ALA A 133 11.49 3.01 16.98
N GLN A 134 12.14 2.70 15.85
CA GLN A 134 12.15 3.59 14.67
C GLN A 134 10.76 3.76 14.06
N LYS A 135 9.95 2.68 14.01
CA LYS A 135 8.55 2.76 13.56
C LYS A 135 7.71 3.66 14.48
N MET A 136 7.89 3.53 15.80
CA MET A 136 7.20 4.36 16.79
C MET A 136 7.63 5.82 16.69
N GLU A 137 8.93 6.11 16.47
CA GLU A 137 9.42 7.48 16.31
C GLU A 137 8.84 8.14 15.05
N LYS A 138 8.89 7.45 13.89
CA LYS A 138 8.26 7.94 12.65
C LYS A 138 6.75 8.18 12.84
N ALA A 139 6.04 7.26 13.51
CA ALA A 139 4.61 7.39 13.78
C ALA A 139 4.29 8.50 14.80
N ALA A 140 5.13 8.67 15.82
CA ALA A 140 4.98 9.70 16.84
C ALA A 140 5.18 11.08 16.23
N LEU A 141 6.17 11.25 15.35
CA LEU A 141 6.42 12.51 14.65
C LEU A 141 5.18 12.93 13.83
N ASN A 142 4.57 12.00 13.08
CA ASN A 142 3.33 12.28 12.35
C ASN A 142 2.14 12.59 13.29
N THR A 143 2.04 11.89 14.42
CA THR A 143 1.00 12.13 15.44
C THR A 143 1.15 13.51 16.09
N VAL A 144 2.37 13.90 16.43
CA VAL A 144 2.68 15.21 17.00
C VAL A 144 2.36 16.30 16.00
N PHE A 145 2.69 16.14 14.72
CA PHE A 145 2.33 17.13 13.69
C PHE A 145 0.81 17.27 13.54
N GLY A 146 0.06 16.16 13.47
CA GLY A 146 -1.40 16.18 13.41
C GLY A 146 -2.03 16.83 14.64
N MET A 147 -1.56 16.45 15.84
CA MET A 147 -2.06 16.99 17.10
C MET A 147 -1.69 18.47 17.29
N ALA A 148 -0.46 18.87 16.93
CA ALA A 148 0.01 20.24 17.02
C ALA A 148 -0.77 21.15 16.07
N PHE A 149 -1.04 20.70 14.84
CA PHE A 149 -1.82 21.47 13.88
C PHE A 149 -3.24 21.73 14.38
N ILE A 150 -3.92 20.70 14.91
CA ILE A 150 -5.26 20.86 15.50
C ILE A 150 -5.22 21.86 16.67
N PHE A 151 -4.23 21.75 17.56
CA PHE A 151 -4.06 22.71 18.66
C PHE A 151 -3.87 24.15 18.17
N LEU A 152 -3.03 24.36 17.15
CA LEU A 152 -2.80 25.69 16.57
C LEU A 152 -4.07 26.28 15.94
N VAL A 153 -4.85 25.46 15.22
CA VAL A 153 -6.11 25.91 14.61
C VAL A 153 -7.13 26.32 15.67
N LEU A 154 -7.25 25.56 16.76
CA LEU A 154 -8.15 25.92 17.86
C LEU A 154 -7.75 27.23 18.56
N ILE A 155 -6.45 27.43 18.80
CA ILE A 155 -5.91 28.69 19.34
C ILE A 155 -6.21 29.84 18.37
N PHE A 156 -6.01 29.62 17.07
CA PHE A 156 -6.28 30.63 16.05
C PHE A 156 -7.77 31.04 16.00
N ILE A 157 -8.70 30.07 16.01
CA ILE A 157 -10.15 30.35 16.04
C ILE A 157 -10.53 31.11 17.33
N SER A 158 -9.94 30.74 18.46
CA SER A 158 -10.16 31.45 19.73
C SER A 158 -9.74 32.93 19.64
N LEU A 159 -8.60 33.21 18.99
CA LEU A 159 -8.13 34.58 18.76
C LEU A 159 -9.04 35.36 17.78
N VAL A 160 -9.53 34.72 16.72
CA VAL A 160 -10.45 35.35 15.74
C VAL A 160 -11.77 35.76 16.42
N ILE A 161 -12.38 34.88 17.21
CA ILE A 161 -13.60 35.22 17.95
C ILE A 161 -13.34 36.37 18.93
N LYS A 162 -12.17 36.36 19.60
CA LYS A 162 -11.77 37.42 20.52
C LYS A 162 -11.60 38.77 19.81
N THR A 163 -11.01 38.82 18.62
CA THR A 163 -10.86 40.08 17.85
C THR A 163 -12.19 40.55 17.25
N LEU A 164 -13.03 39.64 16.77
CA LEU A 164 -14.39 39.98 16.32
C LEU A 164 -15.28 40.50 17.47
N SER A 165 -15.08 40.01 18.69
CA SER A 165 -15.74 40.53 19.90
C SER A 165 -15.33 41.98 20.24
N ILE A 166 -14.18 42.44 19.75
CA ILE A 166 -13.70 43.82 19.95
C ILE A 166 -14.36 44.78 18.94
N VAL A 167 -14.79 44.29 17.77
CA VAL A 167 -15.46 45.10 16.72
C VAL A 167 -16.73 45.82 17.21
N PRO A 168 -17.69 45.21 17.92
CA PRO A 168 -18.88 45.92 18.41
C PRO A 168 -18.55 47.03 19.42
N LYS A 169 -17.42 46.94 20.15
CA LYS A 169 -16.97 48.01 21.06
C LYS A 169 -16.40 49.22 20.32
N PHE A 170 -15.83 49.03 19.14
CA PHE A 170 -15.39 50.12 18.27
C PHE A 170 -16.55 50.72 17.45
N LEU A 171 -17.57 49.93 17.09
CA LEU A 171 -18.79 50.43 16.43
C LEU A 171 -19.67 51.24 17.40
N ALA A 172 -19.92 50.75 18.62
CA ALA A 172 -20.70 51.47 19.62
C ALA A 172 -20.06 52.80 20.07
N LYS A 173 -18.73 52.95 19.94
CA LYS A 173 -18.03 54.21 20.24
C LYS A 173 -18.15 55.25 19.13
N LYS A 174 -18.53 54.84 17.90
CA LYS A 174 -18.90 55.76 16.83
C LYS A 174 -20.39 56.15 16.88
N GLU A 175 -21.26 55.30 17.41
CA GLU A 175 -22.70 55.56 17.43
C GLU A 175 -23.15 56.54 18.53
N LYS A 176 -22.37 56.70 19.60
CA LYS A 176 -22.67 57.70 20.65
C LYS A 176 -22.43 59.16 20.23
N ALA A 177 -22.01 59.40 18.99
CA ALA A 177 -21.84 60.73 18.42
C ALA A 177 -22.97 61.16 17.47
N GLU A 178 -23.92 60.29 17.11
CA GLU A 178 -24.86 60.63 16.04
C GLU A 178 -26.19 59.90 16.14
N THR A 179 -26.92 60.10 17.25
CA THR A 179 -28.37 59.85 17.27
C THR A 179 -29.10 61.07 16.72
N GLN A 180 -29.14 61.24 15.39
CA GLN A 180 -30.31 61.77 14.68
C GLN A 180 -30.14 61.66 13.16
N SER A 181 -30.67 60.60 12.56
CA SER A 181 -31.61 60.75 11.42
C SER A 181 -32.11 59.39 10.96
N GLU A 182 -33.42 59.36 10.83
CA GLU A 182 -34.25 58.30 10.32
C GLU A 182 -34.13 58.23 8.77
N VAL A 183 -34.55 57.07 8.24
CA VAL A 183 -34.92 56.79 6.85
C VAL A 183 -33.78 56.50 5.87
N THR A 184 -33.53 55.21 5.60
CA THR A 184 -34.00 54.52 4.38
C THR A 184 -33.50 53.07 4.38
N GLN A 185 -34.43 52.11 4.37
CA GLN A 185 -34.13 50.73 4.00
C GLN A 185 -33.73 50.70 2.53
N ALA A 186 -32.43 50.59 2.26
CA ALA A 186 -31.92 50.15 0.97
C ALA A 186 -31.70 48.64 1.07
N ALA A 187 -32.46 47.89 0.27
CA ALA A 187 -32.30 46.46 0.09
C ALA A 187 -30.86 46.14 -0.28
N VAL A 188 -30.14 45.49 0.62
CA VAL A 188 -28.91 44.78 0.29
C VAL A 188 -29.36 43.43 -0.23
N ASN A 189 -29.12 43.19 -1.53
CA ASN A 189 -29.15 41.86 -2.10
C ASN A 189 -28.13 41.01 -1.33
N THR A 190 -28.60 40.30 -0.32
CA THR A 190 -27.98 39.09 0.15
C THR A 190 -27.89 38.19 -1.07
N VAL A 191 -26.67 37.91 -1.54
CA VAL A 191 -26.44 36.67 -2.26
C VAL A 191 -26.67 35.60 -1.21
N GLU A 192 -27.93 35.18 -1.13
CA GLU A 192 -28.34 33.93 -0.52
C GLU A 192 -27.51 32.88 -1.25
N VAL A 193 -26.48 32.39 -0.56
CA VAL A 193 -26.08 31.01 -0.82
C VAL A 193 -27.33 30.24 -0.49
N GLN A 194 -28.10 29.91 -1.53
CA GLN A 194 -29.08 28.85 -1.48
C GLN A 194 -28.30 27.61 -1.04
N SER A 195 -28.20 27.41 0.27
CA SER A 195 -28.43 26.08 0.79
C SER A 195 -29.86 25.78 0.37
N GLU A 196 -30.02 25.26 -0.84
CA GLU A 196 -31.15 24.39 -1.11
C GLU A 196 -31.03 23.30 -0.05
N ASP A 197 -31.77 23.51 1.04
CA ASP A 197 -32.00 22.50 2.04
C ASP A 197 -32.84 21.47 1.29
N LEU A 198 -32.13 20.57 0.57
CA LEU A 198 -32.72 19.56 -0.28
C LEU A 198 -33.75 18.87 0.59
N SER A 199 -35.02 19.15 0.30
CA SER A 199 -36.13 18.54 1.01
C SER A 199 -35.87 17.04 0.97
N GLY A 200 -36.15 16.29 2.04
CA GLY A 200 -35.79 14.87 2.12
C GLY A 200 -36.20 14.06 0.87
N ALA A 201 -37.26 14.50 0.16
CA ALA A 201 -37.67 13.97 -1.14
C ALA A 201 -36.63 14.16 -2.27
N GLU A 202 -36.03 15.34 -2.40
CA GLU A 202 -35.04 15.67 -3.43
C GLU A 202 -33.72 14.92 -3.20
N LEU A 203 -33.26 14.83 -1.95
CA LEU A 203 -32.08 14.04 -1.61
C LEU A 203 -32.31 12.54 -1.87
N THR A 204 -33.51 12.02 -1.57
CA THR A 204 -33.86 10.64 -1.91
C THR A 204 -33.95 10.42 -3.43
N ALA A 205 -34.45 11.40 -4.19
CA ALA A 205 -34.53 11.31 -5.64
C ALA A 205 -33.14 11.28 -6.29
N VAL A 206 -32.21 12.12 -5.82
CA VAL A 206 -30.83 12.14 -6.32
C VAL A 206 -30.08 10.85 -5.94
N MET A 207 -30.25 10.36 -4.70
CA MET A 207 -29.69 9.05 -4.32
C MET A 207 -30.28 7.90 -5.15
N MET A 208 -31.58 7.91 -5.40
CA MET A 208 -32.25 6.87 -6.20
C MET A 208 -31.81 6.94 -7.66
N ALA A 209 -31.66 8.14 -8.23
CA ALA A 209 -31.12 8.33 -9.57
C ALA A 209 -29.65 7.90 -9.67
N ALA A 210 -28.83 8.19 -8.67
CA ALA A 210 -27.43 7.77 -8.63
C ALA A 210 -27.28 6.24 -8.52
N ILE A 211 -28.10 5.59 -7.68
CA ILE A 211 -28.14 4.12 -7.57
C ILE A 211 -28.65 3.51 -8.88
N MET A 212 -29.68 4.09 -9.50
CA MET A 212 -30.23 3.62 -10.78
C MET A 212 -29.21 3.77 -11.92
N ALA A 213 -28.50 4.89 -12.00
CA ALA A 213 -27.44 5.09 -12.98
C ALA A 213 -26.30 4.06 -12.77
N TYR A 214 -25.82 3.91 -11.53
CA TYR A 214 -24.76 2.95 -11.19
C TYR A 214 -25.17 1.49 -11.50
N THR A 215 -26.40 1.10 -11.18
CA THR A 215 -26.91 -0.25 -11.46
C THR A 215 -27.24 -0.46 -12.94
N SER A 216 -27.59 0.60 -13.69
CA SER A 216 -27.78 0.52 -15.13
C SER A 216 -26.47 0.39 -15.92
N GLU A 217 -25.39 1.02 -15.44
CA GLU A 217 -24.07 0.90 -16.06
C GLU A 217 -23.30 -0.34 -15.61
N ASN A 218 -23.53 -0.85 -14.39
CA ASN A 218 -22.70 -1.88 -13.77
C ASN A 218 -23.42 -3.15 -13.32
N ALA A 219 -24.62 -3.46 -13.84
CA ALA A 219 -25.28 -4.70 -13.45
C ALA A 219 -25.88 -5.51 -14.60
N GLU A 220 -25.24 -6.65 -14.87
CA GLU A 220 -25.89 -7.93 -15.22
C GLU A 220 -26.80 -8.43 -14.07
N ALA A 221 -27.53 -7.55 -13.39
CA ALA A 221 -28.50 -7.93 -12.37
C ALA A 221 -29.87 -8.09 -13.06
N PRO A 222 -30.44 -9.30 -13.11
CA PRO A 222 -31.76 -9.48 -13.67
C PRO A 222 -32.78 -8.73 -12.79
N ALA A 223 -33.73 -8.05 -13.45
CA ALA A 223 -34.72 -7.18 -12.80
C ALA A 223 -35.61 -7.89 -11.75
N ASP A 224 -35.65 -9.23 -11.74
CA ASP A 224 -36.24 -10.03 -10.67
C ASP A 224 -35.15 -10.50 -9.70
N GLY A 225 -34.90 -9.67 -8.67
CA GLY A 225 -33.84 -9.85 -7.68
C GLY A 225 -33.98 -11.05 -6.74
N LEU A 226 -34.02 -12.29 -7.27
CA LEU A 226 -33.78 -13.50 -6.51
C LEU A 226 -33.37 -14.68 -7.42
N VAL A 227 -32.09 -15.07 -7.41
CA VAL A 227 -31.64 -16.32 -8.05
C VAL A 227 -31.60 -17.44 -7.02
N VAL A 228 -32.66 -18.26 -7.00
CA VAL A 228 -32.68 -19.50 -6.21
C VAL A 228 -32.01 -20.60 -7.02
N ARG A 229 -30.74 -20.87 -6.71
CA ARG A 229 -30.06 -22.09 -7.19
C ARG A 229 -30.11 -23.15 -6.12
N SER A 230 -30.56 -24.36 -6.46
CA SER A 230 -30.52 -25.49 -5.52
C SER A 230 -29.05 -25.86 -5.25
N VAL A 231 -28.56 -25.59 -4.04
CA VAL A 231 -27.23 -26.03 -3.60
C VAL A 231 -27.37 -27.41 -2.98
N ARG A 232 -26.96 -28.47 -3.70
CA ARG A 232 -26.86 -29.80 -3.10
C ARG A 232 -25.67 -29.83 -2.15
N ARG A 233 -25.92 -30.11 -0.87
CA ARG A 233 -24.89 -30.23 0.16
C ARG A 233 -24.05 -31.48 -0.11
N LYS A 234 -22.75 -31.32 -0.36
CA LYS A 234 -21.79 -32.44 -0.39
C LYS A 234 -21.59 -32.88 1.06
N GLY A 235 -22.01 -34.10 1.39
CA GLY A 235 -22.08 -34.60 2.75
C GLY A 235 -20.75 -34.60 3.51
N ASN A 236 -20.89 -34.52 4.84
CA ASN A 236 -19.91 -34.71 5.90
C ASN A 236 -19.17 -33.45 6.40
N GLY A 237 -19.83 -32.79 7.35
CA GLY A 237 -19.19 -31.89 8.32
C GLY A 237 -20.22 -31.55 9.40
N ALA A 238 -20.11 -32.17 10.58
CA ALA A 238 -20.96 -31.89 11.73
C ALA A 238 -20.64 -30.50 12.27
N TRP A 239 -21.53 -29.54 12.06
CA TRP A 239 -21.44 -28.23 12.71
C TRP A 239 -21.98 -28.39 14.14
N LYS A 240 -21.10 -28.24 15.14
CA LYS A 240 -21.50 -28.13 16.54
C LYS A 240 -22.02 -26.70 16.73
N ASN A 241 -23.32 -26.59 17.03
CA ASN A 241 -23.94 -25.33 17.42
C ASN A 241 -23.26 -24.83 18.71
N ALA A 242 -22.88 -23.55 18.70
CA ALA A 242 -22.57 -22.80 19.91
C ALA A 242 -23.86 -22.38 20.61
#